data_AF-T0Y9Z9-F1
#
_entry.id   AF-T0Y9Z9-F1
#
_cell.length_a   1.000
_cell.length_b   1.000
_cell.length_c   1.000
_cell.angle_alpha   90.00
_cell.angle_beta   90.00
_cell.angle_gamma   90.00
#
_symmetry.space_group_name_H-M   'P 1'
#
loop_
_entity.id
_entity.type
_entity.pdbx_description
1 polymer ?
#
loop_
_entity_poly.entity_id
_entity_poly.type
_entity_poly.pdbx_seq_one_letter_code
_entity_poly.pdbx_strand_id
1 'polypeptide(L)'
;QHIAGSLAATYDEATWVLTSYLIANAVVVPASNWLSNVIGRKRYYMASVALFTISSLFCGLAPSLTLLIVARVAQGIGGGGLAPVTQAMLIDSFAPQSRGKAMSVYGMTVILAPMLGPLLGGYITDHFSWHWIFFINVPIGFLSLSLVQAYVDEPPLLIAERKARWKQGIRFDYAGA
;
A
#
# COMPACT_ATOMS: atom_id res chain seq x y z
N GLN A 1 10.55 0.18 21.14
CA GLN A 1 11.43 0.75 22.18
C GLN A 1 12.80 1.22 21.65
N HIS A 2 13.28 0.76 20.48
CA HIS A 2 14.56 1.21 19.91
C HIS A 2 14.53 2.54 19.13
N ILE A 3 13.39 2.94 18.56
CA ILE A 3 13.25 4.23 17.86
C ILE A 3 13.24 5.41 18.86
N ALA A 4 12.52 5.26 19.98
CA ALA A 4 12.41 6.28 21.02
C ALA A 4 13.75 6.58 21.72
N GLY A 5 14.61 5.56 21.89
CA GLY A 5 15.91 5.71 22.55
C GLY A 5 16.98 6.42 21.71
N SER A 6 16.84 6.47 20.38
CA SER A 6 17.89 7.01 19.49
C SER A 6 17.69 8.48 19.08
N LEU A 7 16.48 9.03 19.21
CA LEU A 7 16.17 10.40 18.76
C LEU A 7 15.92 11.41 19.88
N ALA A 8 15.97 11.01 21.16
CA ALA A 8 15.49 11.85 22.26
C ALA A 8 14.06 12.40 22.00
N ALA A 9 13.23 11.61 21.32
CA ALA A 9 11.87 11.98 20.96
C ALA A 9 10.90 11.57 22.07
N THR A 10 10.06 12.51 22.49
CA THR A 10 9.15 12.33 23.62
C THR A 10 8.07 11.31 23.25
N TYR A 11 7.59 10.49 24.22
CA TYR A 11 6.56 9.46 24.01
C TYR A 11 5.30 9.97 23.26
N ASP A 12 4.99 11.26 23.37
CA ASP A 12 3.88 11.91 22.66
C ASP A 12 4.10 11.99 21.14
N GLU A 13 5.33 12.23 20.67
CA GLU A 13 5.62 12.37 19.23
C GLU A 13 5.53 11.03 18.51
N ALA A 14 5.97 9.94 19.14
CA ALA A 14 5.80 8.58 18.63
C ALA A 14 4.32 8.19 18.50
N THR A 15 3.49 8.63 19.46
CA THR A 15 2.04 8.41 19.43
C THR A 15 1.40 9.16 18.27
N TRP A 16 1.81 10.42 18.04
CA TRP A 16 1.35 11.22 16.90
C TRP A 16 1.77 10.66 15.54
N VAL A 17 2.95 10.05 15.43
CA VAL A 17 3.36 9.35 14.19
C VAL A 17 2.38 8.22 13.87
N LEU A 18 2.04 7.43 14.89
CA LEU A 18 1.18 6.26 14.73
C LEU A 18 -0.28 6.64 14.45
N THR A 19 -0.83 7.62 15.17
CA THR A 19 -2.21 8.09 14.97
C THR A 19 -2.38 8.78 13.63
N SER A 20 -1.42 9.61 13.21
CA SER A 20 -1.46 10.26 11.89
C SER A 20 -1.44 9.24 10.74
N TYR A 21 -0.63 8.18 10.88
CA TYR A 21 -0.61 7.07 9.93
C TYR A 21 -1.96 6.34 9.88
N LEU A 22 -2.57 6.05 11.03
CA LEU A 22 -3.87 5.37 11.11
C LEU A 22 -5.01 6.22 10.54
N ILE A 23 -5.05 7.52 10.85
CA ILE A 23 -6.06 8.46 10.33
C ILE A 23 -5.92 8.58 8.81
N ALA A 24 -4.71 8.76 8.30
CA ALA A 24 -4.47 8.82 6.86
C ALA A 24 -4.90 7.52 6.18
N ASN A 25 -4.55 6.37 6.74
CA ASN A 25 -4.97 5.07 6.21
C ASN A 25 -6.51 4.94 6.20
N ALA A 26 -7.18 5.30 7.30
CA ALA A 26 -8.64 5.23 7.43
C ALA A 26 -9.39 6.09 6.41
N VAL A 27 -8.90 7.30 6.11
CA VAL A 27 -9.50 8.18 5.09
C VAL A 27 -9.23 7.67 3.68
N VAL A 28 -8.05 7.08 3.46
CA VAL A 28 -7.62 6.63 2.15
C VAL A 28 -8.33 5.35 1.74
N VAL A 29 -8.65 4.43 2.63
CA VAL A 29 -9.35 3.17 2.30
C VAL A 29 -10.63 3.38 1.46
N PRO A 30 -11.62 4.20 1.89
CA PRO A 30 -12.83 4.42 1.09
C PRO A 30 -12.53 5.22 -0.19
N ALA A 31 -11.65 6.22 -0.12
CA ALA A 31 -11.25 7.01 -1.27
C ALA A 31 -10.58 6.14 -2.35
N SER A 32 -9.77 5.16 -1.94
CA SER A 32 -9.06 4.22 -2.81
C SER A 32 -10.01 3.30 -3.56
N ASN A 33 -11.11 2.89 -2.92
CA ASN A 33 -12.14 2.08 -3.57
C ASN A 33 -12.81 2.84 -4.71
N TRP A 34 -13.12 4.12 -4.52
CA TRP A 34 -13.65 4.95 -5.59
C TRP A 34 -12.58 5.24 -6.66
N LEU A 35 -11.38 5.65 -6.24
CA LEU A 35 -10.32 6.06 -7.14
C LEU A 35 -9.79 4.90 -8.01
N SER A 36 -9.71 3.70 -7.46
CA SER A 36 -9.33 2.49 -8.23
C SER A 36 -10.37 2.11 -9.28
N ASN A 37 -11.65 2.34 -9.02
CA ASN A 37 -12.73 2.12 -9.98
C ASN A 37 -12.79 3.22 -11.07
N VAL A 38 -12.29 4.43 -10.78
CA VAL A 38 -12.25 5.55 -11.74
C VAL A 38 -11.00 5.52 -12.61
N ILE A 39 -9.81 5.36 -12.01
CA ILE A 39 -8.51 5.40 -12.71
C ILE A 39 -8.19 4.05 -13.39
N GLY A 40 -8.78 2.96 -12.89
CA GLY A 40 -8.51 1.58 -13.28
C GLY A 40 -7.65 0.87 -12.24
N ARG A 41 -8.07 -0.35 -11.88
CA ARG A 41 -7.51 -1.12 -10.76
C ARG A 41 -6.00 -1.34 -10.87
N LYS A 42 -5.49 -1.71 -12.05
CA LYS A 42 -4.04 -1.90 -12.29
C LYS A 42 -3.23 -0.62 -12.12
N ARG A 43 -3.66 0.49 -12.73
CA ARG A 43 -2.94 1.78 -12.65
C ARG A 43 -2.94 2.35 -11.25
N TYR A 44 -4.07 2.27 -10.56
CA TYR A 44 -4.15 2.68 -9.17
C TYR A 44 -3.24 1.81 -8.29
N TYR A 45 -3.27 0.48 -8.46
CA TYR A 45 -2.35 -0.42 -7.75
C TYR A 45 -0.88 -0.04 -7.99
N MET A 46 -0.47 0.14 -9.25
CA MET A 46 0.90 0.54 -9.58
C MET A 46 1.28 1.90 -9.00
N ALA A 47 0.40 2.90 -9.08
CA ALA A 47 0.65 4.22 -8.49
C ALA A 47 0.79 4.14 -6.97
N SER A 48 -0.06 3.37 -6.30
CA SER A 48 -0.03 3.15 -4.86
C SER A 48 1.23 2.42 -4.41
N VAL A 49 1.66 1.36 -5.12
CA VAL A 49 2.92 0.66 -4.83
C VAL A 49 4.12 1.58 -5.08
N ALA A 50 4.11 2.38 -6.16
CA ALA A 50 5.19 3.34 -6.43
C ALA A 50 5.29 4.39 -5.33
N LEU A 51 4.15 4.97 -4.91
CA LEU A 51 4.09 5.92 -3.80
C LEU A 51 4.60 5.28 -2.50
N PHE A 52 4.15 4.07 -2.17
CA PHE A 52 4.59 3.34 -0.99
C PHE A 52 6.11 3.09 -1.01
N THR A 53 6.66 2.71 -2.17
CA THR A 53 8.09 2.41 -2.37
C THR A 53 8.93 3.67 -2.20
N ILE A 54 8.55 4.76 -2.84
CA ILE A 54 9.24 6.05 -2.76
C ILE A 54 9.17 6.59 -1.34
N SER A 55 7.98 6.57 -0.71
CA SER A 55 7.82 7.01 0.69
C SER A 55 8.66 6.15 1.64
N SER A 56 8.77 4.84 1.40
CA SER A 56 9.64 3.96 2.19
C SER A 56 11.12 4.33 2.06
N LEU A 57 11.58 4.68 0.85
CA LEU A 57 12.94 5.18 0.64
C LEU A 57 13.19 6.48 1.41
N PHE A 58 12.24 7.42 1.39
CA PHE A 58 12.32 8.66 2.18
C PHE A 58 12.32 8.39 3.68
N CYS A 59 11.55 7.41 4.17
CA CYS A 59 11.59 7.00 5.58
C CYS A 59 12.96 6.43 5.99
N GLY A 60 13.61 5.65 5.12
CA GLY A 60 14.93 5.08 5.38
C GLY A 60 16.07 6.09 5.32
N LEU A 61 15.88 7.21 4.61
CA LEU A 61 16.85 8.31 4.48
C LEU A 61 16.53 9.49 5.42
N ALA A 62 15.47 9.41 6.23
CA ALA A 62 14.99 10.55 7.00
C ALA A 62 15.98 10.97 8.09
N PRO A 63 16.56 12.19 8.04
CA PRO A 63 17.49 12.67 9.06
C PRO A 63 16.76 13.27 10.28
N SER A 64 15.44 13.43 10.22
CA SER A 64 14.62 14.04 11.27
C SER A 64 13.28 13.33 11.45
N LEU A 65 12.75 13.38 12.68
CA LEU A 65 11.47 12.74 13.04
C LEU A 65 10.29 13.31 12.25
N THR A 66 10.26 14.63 12.02
CA THR A 66 9.20 15.28 11.24
C THR A 66 9.15 14.76 9.81
N LEU A 67 10.31 14.56 9.16
CA LEU A 67 10.35 14.00 7.81
C LEU A 67 9.88 12.55 7.80
N LEU A 68 10.23 11.77 8.84
CA LEU A 68 9.76 10.40 9.01
C LEU A 68 8.23 10.33 9.18
N ILE A 69 7.62 11.27 9.91
CA ILE A 69 6.16 11.36 10.06
C ILE A 69 5.48 11.64 8.72
N VAL A 70 5.95 12.66 8.00
CA VAL A 70 5.37 13.04 6.70
C VAL A 70 5.51 11.89 5.69
N ALA A 71 6.68 11.26 5.64
CA ALA A 71 6.92 10.12 4.77
C ALA A 71 6.05 8.91 5.17
N ARG A 72 5.80 8.69 6.46
CA ARG A 72 4.86 7.65 6.94
C ARG A 72 3.42 7.93 6.55
N VAL A 73 2.97 9.18 6.63
CA VAL A 73 1.62 9.56 6.17
C VAL A 73 1.48 9.29 4.68
N ALA A 74 2.46 9.72 3.87
CA ALA A 74 2.49 9.43 2.44
C ALA A 74 2.53 7.91 2.14
N GLN A 75 3.27 7.15 2.93
CA GLN A 75 3.32 5.69 2.84
C GLN A 75 1.96 5.06 3.20
N GLY A 76 1.26 5.58 4.21
CA GLY A 76 -0.10 5.16 4.58
C GLY A 76 -1.12 5.44 3.48
N ILE A 77 -0.98 6.57 2.78
CA ILE A 77 -1.78 6.88 1.59
C ILE A 77 -1.50 5.88 0.45
N GLY A 78 -0.24 5.53 0.21
CA GLY A 78 0.11 4.50 -0.76
C GLY A 78 -0.36 3.09 -0.35
N GLY A 79 -0.36 2.78 0.95
CA GLY A 79 -0.65 1.44 1.46
C GLY A 79 -2.13 1.12 1.68
N GLY A 80 -2.94 2.10 2.12
CA GLY A 80 -4.32 1.88 2.58
C GLY A 80 -5.23 1.30 1.49
N GLY A 81 -4.99 1.65 0.23
CA GLY A 81 -5.77 1.16 -0.90
C GLY A 81 -5.33 -0.19 -1.47
N LEU A 82 -4.16 -0.72 -1.09
CA LEU A 82 -3.59 -1.90 -1.75
C LEU A 82 -4.40 -3.17 -1.47
N ALA A 83 -4.82 -3.39 -0.22
CA ALA A 83 -5.57 -4.59 0.16
C ALA A 83 -6.90 -4.75 -0.62
N PRO A 84 -7.83 -3.77 -0.61
CA PRO A 84 -9.10 -3.91 -1.34
C PRO A 84 -8.89 -4.01 -2.85
N VAL A 85 -7.92 -3.28 -3.41
CA VAL A 85 -7.63 -3.30 -4.85
C VAL A 85 -7.01 -4.63 -5.26
N THR A 86 -6.14 -5.22 -4.44
CA THR A 86 -5.57 -6.56 -4.70
C THR A 86 -6.67 -7.61 -4.72
N GLN A 87 -7.58 -7.59 -3.74
CA GLN A 87 -8.73 -8.50 -3.72
C GLN A 87 -9.61 -8.34 -4.97
N ALA A 88 -9.91 -7.10 -5.34
CA ALA A 88 -10.69 -6.78 -6.53
C ALA A 88 -10.00 -7.27 -7.82
N MET A 89 -8.68 -7.07 -7.95
CA MET A 89 -7.89 -7.57 -9.09
C MET A 89 -7.85 -9.09 -9.16
N LEU A 90 -7.76 -9.79 -8.03
CA LEU A 90 -7.82 -11.26 -7.99
C LEU A 90 -9.17 -11.79 -8.47
N ILE A 91 -10.28 -11.14 -8.11
CA ILE A 91 -11.63 -11.55 -8.57
C ILE A 91 -11.79 -11.33 -10.08
N ASP A 92 -11.27 -10.23 -10.60
CA ASP A 92 -11.37 -9.90 -12.03
C ASP A 92 -10.46 -10.78 -12.90
N SER A 93 -9.27 -11.11 -12.41
CA SER A 93 -8.25 -11.85 -13.18
C SER A 93 -8.50 -13.36 -13.22
N PHE A 94 -9.18 -13.92 -12.21
CA PHE A 94 -9.43 -15.35 -12.09
C PHE A 94 -10.89 -15.73 -12.42
N ALA A 95 -11.05 -16.82 -13.18
CA ALA A 95 -12.37 -17.40 -13.48
C ALA A 95 -13.10 -17.82 -12.21
N PRO A 96 -14.46 -17.77 -12.16
CA PRO A 96 -15.25 -18.02 -10.95
C PRO A 96 -14.88 -19.31 -10.19
N GLN A 97 -14.55 -20.39 -10.91
CA GLN A 97 -14.17 -21.67 -10.29
C GLN A 97 -12.80 -21.63 -9.60
N SER A 98 -11.91 -20.71 -10.00
CA SER A 98 -10.54 -20.55 -9.48
C SER A 98 -10.38 -19.43 -8.45
N ARG A 99 -11.38 -18.55 -8.31
CA ARG A 99 -11.38 -17.44 -7.33
C ARG A 99 -11.20 -17.91 -5.89
N GLY A 100 -11.80 -19.04 -5.53
CA GLY A 100 -11.64 -19.63 -4.19
C GLY A 100 -10.18 -19.93 -3.87
N LYS A 101 -9.45 -20.57 -4.80
CA LYS A 101 -8.01 -20.87 -4.64
C LYS A 101 -7.18 -19.59 -4.54
N ALA A 102 -7.43 -18.61 -5.39
CA ALA A 102 -6.72 -17.33 -5.37
C ALA A 102 -6.92 -16.58 -4.04
N MET A 103 -8.16 -16.55 -3.54
CA MET A 103 -8.49 -15.93 -2.25
C MET A 103 -7.91 -16.70 -1.06
N SER A 104 -7.84 -18.03 -1.13
CA SER A 104 -7.16 -18.83 -0.10
C SER A 104 -5.67 -18.50 -0.01
N VAL A 105 -4.97 -18.37 -1.15
CA VAL A 105 -3.55 -17.98 -1.18
C VAL A 105 -3.36 -16.56 -0.65
N TYR A 106 -4.24 -15.63 -1.03
CA TYR A 106 -4.25 -14.27 -0.48
C TYR A 106 -4.46 -14.30 1.04
N GLY A 107 -5.44 -15.06 1.53
CA GLY A 107 -5.72 -15.21 2.97
C GLY A 107 -4.54 -15.77 3.76
N MET A 108 -3.85 -16.79 3.23
CA MET A 108 -2.62 -17.30 3.84
C MET A 108 -1.55 -16.21 3.93
N THR A 109 -1.38 -15.42 2.88
CA THR A 109 -0.40 -14.31 2.86
C THR A 109 -0.74 -13.25 3.92
N VAL A 110 -2.03 -12.90 4.06
CA VAL A 110 -2.51 -11.93 5.06
C VAL A 110 -2.26 -12.41 6.50
N ILE A 111 -2.31 -13.71 6.75
CA ILE A 111 -2.05 -14.28 8.09
C ILE A 111 -0.54 -14.43 8.32
N LEU A 112 0.23 -14.84 7.31
CA LEU A 112 1.67 -15.03 7.42
C LEU A 112 2.43 -13.71 7.54
N ALA A 113 1.98 -12.65 6.87
CA ALA A 113 2.61 -11.34 6.91
C ALA A 113 2.82 -10.78 8.34
N PRO A 114 1.80 -10.71 9.22
CA PRO A 114 1.97 -10.24 10.59
C PRO A 114 2.74 -11.23 11.48
N MET A 115 2.85 -12.51 11.11
CA MET A 115 3.72 -13.47 11.82
C MET A 115 5.19 -13.23 11.48
N LEU A 116 5.51 -13.09 10.19
CA LEU A 116 6.88 -12.90 9.71
C LEU A 116 7.38 -11.48 9.96
N GLY A 117 6.49 -10.48 9.99
CA GLY A 117 6.82 -9.07 10.18
C GLY A 117 7.66 -8.80 11.44
N PRO A 118 7.21 -9.19 12.65
CA PRO A 118 7.96 -9.03 13.88
C PRO A 118 9.23 -9.89 13.94
N LEU A 119 9.22 -11.09 13.37
CA LEU A 119 10.39 -11.97 13.32
C LEU A 119 11.52 -11.34 12.50
N LEU A 120 11.21 -10.91 11.28
CA LEU A 120 12.18 -10.23 10.41
C LEU A 120 12.55 -8.86 10.98
N GLY A 121 11.56 -8.07 11.41
CA GLY A 121 11.77 -6.74 11.98
C GLY A 121 12.61 -6.75 13.24
N GLY A 122 12.41 -7.73 14.13
CA GLY A 122 13.23 -7.95 15.32
C GLY A 122 14.66 -8.28 14.95
N TYR A 123 14.87 -9.28 14.10
CA TYR A 123 16.20 -9.67 13.63
C TYR A 123 16.97 -8.51 12.96
N ILE A 124 16.28 -7.71 12.14
CA ILE A 124 16.87 -6.53 11.50
C ILE A 124 17.20 -5.45 12.52
N THR A 125 16.35 -5.20 13.51
CA THR A 125 16.60 -4.16 14.52
C THR A 125 17.70 -4.56 15.50
N ASP A 126 17.84 -5.87 15.75
CA ASP A 126 18.83 -6.41 16.69
C ASP A 126 20.23 -6.50 16.06
N HIS A 127 20.34 -6.73 14.75
CA HIS A 127 21.63 -6.86 14.05
C HIS A 127 22.00 -5.66 13.16
N PHE A 128 21.02 -4.84 12.74
CA PHE A 128 21.19 -3.69 11.85
C PHE A 128 20.48 -2.44 12.39
N SER A 129 20.75 -1.29 11.77
CA SER A 129 20.05 -0.05 12.11
C SER A 129 18.57 -0.11 11.69
N TRP A 130 17.66 0.48 12.47
CA TRP A 130 16.21 0.49 12.25
C TRP A 130 15.78 0.98 10.85
N HIS A 131 16.62 1.78 10.19
CA HIS A 131 16.43 2.24 8.82
C HIS A 131 16.27 1.10 7.81
N TRP A 132 16.88 -0.07 8.06
CA TRP A 132 16.82 -1.24 7.17
C TRP A 132 15.41 -1.83 7.01
N ILE A 133 14.54 -1.62 8.01
CA ILE A 133 13.13 -2.01 7.94
C ILE A 133 12.43 -1.27 6.78
N PHE A 134 12.86 -0.04 6.49
CA PHE A 134 12.32 0.75 5.40
C PHE A 134 12.97 0.42 4.06
N PHE A 135 14.27 0.10 4.05
CA PHE A 135 14.97 -0.29 2.84
C PHE A 135 14.48 -1.62 2.26
N ILE A 136 14.05 -2.58 3.09
CA ILE A 136 13.52 -3.87 2.62
C ILE A 136 12.23 -3.74 1.82
N ASN A 137 11.42 -2.72 2.08
CA ASN A 137 10.21 -2.48 1.28
C ASN A 137 10.53 -2.00 -0.13
N VAL A 138 11.70 -1.39 -0.37
CA VAL A 138 12.08 -0.86 -1.68
C VAL A 138 12.23 -1.97 -2.74
N PRO A 139 13.05 -3.03 -2.54
CA PRO A 139 13.16 -4.12 -3.49
C PRO A 139 11.85 -4.90 -3.63
N ILE A 140 11.07 -5.05 -2.55
CA ILE A 140 9.75 -5.71 -2.60
C ILE A 140 8.77 -4.90 -3.45
N GLY A 141 8.73 -3.59 -3.26
CA GLY A 141 7.88 -2.67 -4.03
C GLY A 141 8.27 -2.67 -5.50
N PHE A 142 9.56 -2.64 -5.81
CA PHE A 142 10.05 -2.73 -7.19
C PHE A 142 9.72 -4.09 -7.84
N LEU A 143 9.88 -5.18 -7.12
CA LEU A 143 9.50 -6.52 -7.58
C LEU A 143 8.00 -6.60 -7.85
N SER A 144 7.17 -6.07 -6.95
CA SER A 144 5.70 -6.01 -7.13
C SER A 144 5.32 -5.21 -8.38
N LEU A 145 5.91 -4.02 -8.57
CA LEU A 145 5.68 -3.21 -9.78
C LEU A 145 6.07 -3.97 -11.06
N SER A 146 7.24 -4.60 -11.05
CA SER A 146 7.76 -5.36 -12.19
C SER A 146 6.87 -6.57 -12.52
N LEU A 147 6.46 -7.33 -11.50
CA LEU A 147 5.59 -8.50 -11.66
C LEU A 147 4.19 -8.10 -12.13
N VAL A 148 3.60 -7.04 -11.58
CA VAL A 148 2.28 -6.55 -12.02
C VAL A 148 2.35 -5.99 -13.44
N GLN A 149 3.44 -5.34 -13.80
CA GLN A 149 3.63 -4.87 -15.17
C GLN A 149 3.78 -6.04 -16.16
N ALA A 150 4.47 -7.12 -15.78
CA ALA A 150 4.77 -8.26 -16.64
C ALA A 150 3.64 -9.30 -16.74
N TYR A 151 2.91 -9.56 -15.65
CA TYR A 151 1.95 -10.68 -15.56
C TYR A 151 0.48 -10.27 -15.49
N VAL A 152 0.18 -9.02 -15.12
CA VAL A 152 -1.22 -8.56 -15.05
C VAL A 152 -1.56 -7.84 -16.34
N ASP A 153 -2.06 -8.55 -17.35
CA ASP A 153 -2.64 -7.92 -18.53
C ASP A 153 -3.99 -7.29 -18.19
N GLU A 154 -4.18 -6.01 -18.54
CA GLU A 154 -5.48 -5.35 -18.41
C GLU A 154 -6.44 -6.02 -19.42
N PRO A 155 -7.55 -6.64 -18.97
CA PRO A 155 -8.56 -7.18 -19.87
C PRO A 155 -9.04 -6.09 -20.85
N PRO A 156 -9.16 -6.37 -22.16
CA PRO A 156 -9.61 -5.40 -23.17
C PRO A 156 -10.94 -4.72 -22.83
N LEU A 157 -11.81 -5.41 -22.08
CA LEU A 157 -13.10 -4.91 -21.61
C LEU A 157 -12.96 -3.74 -20.61
N LEU A 158 -12.00 -3.79 -19.68
CA LEU A 158 -11.77 -2.70 -18.73
C LEU A 158 -11.15 -1.46 -19.42
N ILE A 159 -10.36 -1.67 -20.47
CA ILE A 159 -9.83 -0.59 -21.32
C ILE A 159 -10.97 0.06 -22.12
N ALA A 160 -11.91 -0.73 -22.63
CA ALA A 160 -13.09 -0.26 -23.37
C ALA A 160 -14.08 0.50 -22.47
N GLU A 161 -14.41 -0.02 -21.28
CA GLU A 161 -15.25 0.67 -20.28
C GLU A 161 -14.61 1.98 -19.81
N ARG A 162 -13.27 2.03 -19.64
CA ARG A 162 -12.55 3.26 -19.30
C ARG A 162 -12.70 4.32 -20.40
N LYS A 163 -12.51 3.95 -21.67
CA LYS A 163 -12.69 4.86 -22.80
C LYS A 163 -14.14 5.38 -22.89
N ALA A 164 -15.12 4.54 -22.54
CA ALA A 164 -16.53 4.93 -22.49
C ALA A 164 -16.83 5.89 -21.33
N ARG A 165 -16.34 5.61 -20.12
CA ARG A 165 -16.52 6.47 -18.93
C ARG A 165 -15.79 7.82 -19.06
N TRP A 166 -14.61 7.84 -19.66
CA TRP A 166 -13.88 9.09 -19.94
C TRP A 166 -14.59 9.96 -20.99
N LYS A 167 -15.30 9.33 -21.94
CA LYS A 167 -16.19 10.04 -22.88
C LYS A 167 -17.49 10.55 -22.24
N GLN A 168 -17.97 9.92 -21.16
CA GLN A 168 -19.21 10.32 -20.47
C GLN A 168 -19.03 11.45 -19.46
N GLY A 169 -17.79 11.91 -19.23
CA GLY A 169 -17.50 12.96 -18.26
C GLY A 169 -17.53 12.43 -16.83
N ILE A 170 -16.51 12.79 -16.05
CA ILE A 170 -16.40 12.40 -14.64
C ILE A 170 -17.50 13.11 -13.86
N ARG A 171 -18.67 12.48 -13.72
CA ARG A 171 -19.65 12.90 -12.71
C ARG A 171 -19.13 12.44 -11.35
N PHE A 172 -18.57 13.39 -10.61
CA PHE A 172 -18.27 13.28 -9.20
C PHE A 172 -19.61 13.16 -8.45
N ASP A 173 -20.12 11.95 -8.29
CA ASP A 173 -21.23 11.73 -7.35
C ASP A 173 -20.65 11.71 -5.94
N TYR A 174 -20.76 12.87 -5.28
CA TYR A 174 -20.31 13.15 -3.91
C TYR A 174 -21.29 12.63 -2.85
N ALA A 175 -22.32 11.87 -3.23
CA ALA A 175 -23.39 11.46 -2.33
C ALA A 175 -23.51 9.94 -2.30
N GLY A 176 -23.18 9.36 -1.15
CA GLY A 176 -23.57 8.00 -0.81
C GLY A 176 -25.10 7.86 -0.84
N ALA A 177 -25.55 6.74 -1.38
CA ALA A 177 -26.88 6.21 -1.18
C ALA A 177 -26.73 4.81 -0.58
#